data_AF-A0A561SPK1-F1
#
_entry.id   AF-A0A561SPK1-F1
#
_cell.length_a   1.000
_cell.length_b   1.000
_cell.length_c   1.000
_cell.angle_alpha   90.00
_cell.angle_beta   90.00
_cell.angle_gamma   90.00
#
_symmetry.space_group_name_H-M   'P 1'
#
loop_
_entity.id
_entity.type
_entity.pdbx_description
1 polymer ?
#
loop_
_entity_poly.entity_id
_entity_poly.type
_entity_poly.pdbx_seq_one_letter_code
_entity_poly.pdbx_strand_id
1 'polypeptide(L)'
;MSRVRRPVIAGVTRGSGTSTLAAALHAIDAGLLAPGSAGEADVLVCRSDEQSLRQAATLACAPSGPRPVLVLAGIARGIPIPSLPAGQFAAVAVLPHVRRWFAGDARAEAAAVLAYPPERLPADVRAYAAALHRIVSALVGSGQLQRAVPPLVSRPVTTALWRGLPAAGPLVPQPTRPRDHPVEPDDDALEGEPVAAGAT
;
A
#
# COMPACT_ATOMS: atom_id res chain seq x y z
N MET A 1 -3.40 17.10 32.06
CA MET A 1 -2.30 16.36 31.39
C MET A 1 -2.85 15.81 30.08
N SER A 2 -2.27 16.15 28.92
CA SER A 2 -2.76 15.57 27.65
C SER A 2 -2.43 14.07 27.64
N ARG A 3 -3.45 13.26 27.36
CA ARG A 3 -3.29 11.80 27.31
C ARG A 3 -2.55 11.47 26.01
N VAL A 4 -1.30 11.02 26.12
CA VAL A 4 -0.54 10.51 24.97
C VAL A 4 -1.16 9.17 24.58
N ARG A 5 -1.67 9.04 23.35
CA ARG A 5 -2.21 7.77 22.87
C ARG A 5 -1.10 6.82 22.42
N ARG A 6 -1.43 5.53 22.34
CA ARG A 6 -0.54 4.55 21.71
C ARG A 6 -0.48 4.81 20.21
N PRO A 7 0.71 4.76 19.58
CA PRO A 7 0.82 4.87 18.14
C PRO A 7 0.15 3.66 17.46
N VAL A 8 -0.34 3.87 16.24
CA VAL A 8 -0.88 2.83 15.36
C VAL A 8 0.11 2.60 14.23
N ILE A 9 0.55 1.35 14.07
CA ILE A 9 1.57 0.96 13.09
C ILE A 9 0.93 0.01 12.09
N ALA A 10 1.09 0.32 10.81
CA ALA A 10 0.55 -0.50 9.73
C ALA A 10 1.63 -0.85 8.71
N GLY A 11 1.58 -2.08 8.21
CA GLY A 11 2.45 -2.57 7.15
C GLY A 11 1.92 -2.23 5.77
N VAL A 12 2.82 -1.98 4.83
CA VAL A 12 2.51 -1.81 3.40
C VAL A 12 2.67 -3.13 2.64
N THR A 13 3.65 -3.95 3.04
CA THR A 13 3.93 -5.27 2.46
C THR A 13 4.14 -6.32 3.55
N ARG A 14 3.84 -7.58 3.23
CA ARG A 14 4.06 -8.70 4.17
C ARG A 14 5.55 -8.84 4.48
N GLY A 15 5.86 -9.24 5.71
CA GLY A 15 7.24 -9.47 6.15
C GLY A 15 8.07 -8.19 6.34
N SER A 16 7.45 -7.01 6.38
CA SER A 16 8.14 -5.74 6.70
C SER A 16 8.51 -5.59 8.18
N GLY A 17 8.07 -6.52 9.04
CA GLY A 17 8.32 -6.44 10.48
C GLY A 17 7.38 -5.53 11.26
N THR A 18 6.18 -5.23 10.73
CA THR A 18 5.16 -4.39 11.39
C THR A 18 4.90 -4.82 12.83
N SER A 19 4.60 -6.11 13.06
CA SER A 19 4.30 -6.63 14.40
C SER A 19 5.48 -6.57 15.36
N THR A 20 6.70 -6.78 14.85
CA THR A 20 7.94 -6.65 15.63
C THR A 20 8.18 -5.21 16.04
N LEU A 21 8.00 -4.26 15.12
CA LEU A 21 8.11 -2.84 15.42
C LEU A 21 7.01 -2.37 16.39
N ALA A 22 5.77 -2.84 16.19
CA ALA A 22 4.66 -2.54 17.08
C ALA A 22 4.92 -3.06 18.50
N ALA A 23 5.47 -4.27 18.63
CA ALA A 23 5.90 -4.79 19.92
C ALA A 23 7.01 -3.92 20.55
N ALA A 24 8.03 -3.53 19.77
CA ALA A 24 9.15 -2.71 20.24
C ALA A 24 8.74 -1.32 20.75
N LEU A 25 7.71 -0.74 20.15
CA LEU A 25 7.18 0.58 20.52
C LEU A 25 5.98 0.50 21.46
N HIS A 26 5.59 -0.70 21.91
CA HIS A 26 4.33 -0.95 22.62
C HIS A 26 3.11 -0.31 21.92
N ALA A 27 3.12 -0.31 20.59
CA ALA A 27 2.13 0.28 19.72
C ALA A 27 0.96 -0.67 19.44
N ILE A 28 -0.06 -0.17 18.76
CA ILE A 28 -1.13 -0.97 18.17
C ILE A 28 -0.65 -1.46 16.81
N ASP A 29 -0.69 -2.77 16.60
CA ASP A 29 -0.45 -3.40 15.29
C ASP A 29 -1.75 -3.41 14.50
N ALA A 30 -1.84 -2.58 13.47
CA ALA A 30 -2.97 -2.53 12.54
C ALA A 30 -2.86 -3.57 11.40
N GLY A 31 -1.83 -4.40 11.41
CA GLY A 31 -1.59 -5.41 10.39
C GLY A 31 -1.18 -4.79 9.05
N LEU A 32 -1.60 -5.43 7.96
CA LEU A 32 -1.30 -5.01 6.60
C LEU A 32 -2.41 -4.12 6.05
N LEU A 33 -2.07 -2.97 5.50
CA LEU A 33 -3.02 -2.15 4.75
C LEU A 33 -3.34 -2.84 3.42
N ALA A 34 -4.61 -3.24 3.28
CA ALA A 34 -5.10 -3.82 2.04
C ALA A 34 -5.06 -2.76 0.92
N PRO A 35 -4.57 -3.11 -0.29
CA PRO A 35 -4.66 -2.22 -1.44
C PRO A 35 -6.10 -1.75 -1.66
N GLY A 36 -6.28 -0.44 -1.86
CA GLY A 36 -7.60 0.15 -2.12
C GLY A 36 -8.48 0.38 -0.89
N SER A 37 -8.01 0.05 0.32
CA SER A 37 -8.73 0.33 1.57
C SER A 37 -8.16 1.58 2.25
N ALA A 38 -9.05 2.39 2.82
CA ALA A 38 -8.67 3.41 3.78
C ALA A 38 -8.25 2.76 5.10
N GLY A 39 -7.22 3.30 5.75
CA GLY A 39 -6.79 2.90 7.08
C GLY A 39 -6.28 4.11 7.87
N GLU A 40 -5.93 3.88 9.13
CA GLU A 40 -5.35 4.88 10.01
C GLU A 40 -3.98 4.38 10.49
N ALA A 41 -2.94 5.20 10.36
CA ALA A 41 -1.60 4.83 10.78
C ALA A 41 -0.75 6.07 11.11
N ASP A 42 -0.08 6.02 12.25
CA ASP A 42 1.00 6.96 12.60
C ASP A 42 2.29 6.60 11.89
N VAL A 43 2.51 5.30 11.77
CA VAL A 43 3.72 4.73 11.19
C VAL A 43 3.32 3.76 10.09
N LEU A 44 3.83 4.03 8.89
CA LEU A 44 3.79 3.07 7.78
C LEU A 44 5.12 2.32 7.74
N VAL A 45 5.05 0.99 7.71
CA VAL A 45 6.23 0.12 7.64
C VAL A 45 6.26 -0.57 6.30
N CYS A 46 7.31 -0.34 5.54
CA CYS A 46 7.50 -0.98 4.24
C CYS A 46 8.92 -1.52 4.10
N ARG A 47 9.11 -2.46 3.19
CA ARG A 47 10.45 -2.84 2.74
C ARG A 47 11.06 -1.70 1.91
N SER A 48 12.37 -1.73 1.76
CA SER A 48 13.11 -0.70 1.02
C SER A 48 13.13 -0.88 -0.49
N ASP A 49 12.40 -1.85 -1.03
CA ASP A 49 12.26 -2.02 -2.48
C ASP A 49 11.33 -0.95 -3.08
N GLU A 50 11.58 -0.64 -4.36
CA GLU A 50 10.88 0.41 -5.09
C GLU A 50 9.36 0.20 -5.12
N GLN A 51 8.89 -1.05 -5.20
CA GLN A 51 7.46 -1.37 -5.23
C GLN A 51 6.79 -1.02 -3.88
N SER A 52 7.37 -1.47 -2.78
CA SER A 52 6.89 -1.17 -1.42
C SER A 52 6.85 0.33 -1.16
N LEU A 53 7.84 1.08 -1.64
CA LEU A 53 7.91 2.53 -1.50
C LEU A 53 6.87 3.27 -2.32
N ARG A 54 6.67 2.89 -3.59
CA ARG A 54 5.60 3.46 -4.43
C ARG A 54 4.23 3.24 -3.81
N GLN A 55 4.02 2.07 -3.19
CA GLN A 55 2.78 1.76 -2.48
C GLN A 55 2.65 2.60 -1.19
N ALA A 56 3.72 2.78 -0.42
CA ALA A 56 3.71 3.62 0.77
C ALA A 56 3.40 5.09 0.43
N ALA A 57 4.08 5.64 -0.59
CA ALA A 57 3.84 6.98 -1.12
C ALA A 57 2.39 7.18 -1.53
N THR A 58 1.84 6.19 -2.24
CA THR A 58 0.44 6.15 -2.65
C THR A 58 -0.54 6.21 -1.47
N LEU A 59 -0.24 5.52 -0.37
CA LEU A 59 -1.09 5.49 0.83
C LEU A 59 -1.01 6.77 1.65
N ALA A 60 0.13 7.47 1.58
CA ALA A 60 0.38 8.73 2.28
C ALA A 60 -0.17 9.98 1.55
N CYS A 61 -0.84 9.80 0.40
CA CYS A 61 -1.37 10.88 -0.45
C CYS A 61 -2.60 11.63 0.10
N ALA A 62 -2.73 11.79 1.43
CA ALA A 62 -3.74 12.69 1.98
C ALA A 62 -3.36 14.15 1.64
N PRO A 63 -4.19 14.90 0.89
CA PRO A 63 -3.83 16.24 0.39
C PRO A 63 -3.73 17.29 1.50
N SER A 64 -4.33 17.01 2.67
CA SER A 64 -4.23 17.86 3.86
C SER A 64 -4.34 16.99 5.10
N GLY A 65 -3.68 17.40 6.19
CA GLY A 65 -3.73 16.69 7.47
C GLY A 65 -2.35 16.21 7.96
N PRO A 66 -2.33 15.52 9.11
CA PRO A 66 -1.10 14.93 9.62
C PRO A 66 -0.57 13.87 8.65
N ARG A 67 0.75 13.83 8.49
CA ARG A 67 1.42 12.87 7.63
C ARG A 67 2.02 11.76 8.48
N PRO A 68 1.92 10.48 8.09
CA PRO A 68 2.54 9.39 8.83
C PRO A 68 4.07 9.48 8.80
N VAL A 69 4.73 8.82 9.75
CA VAL A 69 6.16 8.50 9.70
C VAL A 69 6.33 7.26 8.82
N LEU A 70 7.26 7.30 7.88
CA LEU A 70 7.63 6.12 7.09
C LEU A 70 8.82 5.40 7.74
N VAL A 71 8.71 4.09 7.88
CA VAL A 71 9.78 3.22 8.34
C VAL A 71 10.17 2.25 7.25
N LEU A 72 11.44 2.31 6.85
CA LEU A 72 12.05 1.42 5.86
C LEU A 72 12.73 0.26 6.57
N ALA A 73 12.11 -0.91 6.51
CA ALA A 73 12.58 -2.09 7.19
C ALA A 73 13.60 -2.87 6.36
N GLY A 74 14.59 -3.44 7.05
CA GLY A 74 15.51 -4.43 6.49
C GLY A 74 16.65 -3.83 5.66
N ILE A 75 16.87 -2.52 5.75
CA ILE A 75 17.98 -1.87 5.04
C ILE A 75 19.30 -2.19 5.75
N ALA A 76 20.27 -2.68 4.99
CA ALA A 76 21.65 -2.78 5.44
C ALA A 76 22.26 -1.38 5.62
N ARG A 77 23.07 -1.19 6.67
CA ARG A 77 23.76 0.10 6.89
C ARG A 77 24.55 0.51 5.64
N GLY A 78 24.40 1.77 5.21
CA GLY A 78 25.13 2.33 4.08
C GLY A 78 24.43 2.20 2.72
N ILE A 79 23.31 1.47 2.63
CA ILE A 79 22.48 1.47 1.42
C ILE A 79 21.77 2.84 1.33
N PRO A 80 21.88 3.56 0.19
CA PRO A 80 21.21 4.83 0.02
C PRO A 80 19.70 4.66 0.12
N ILE A 81 19.06 5.58 0.83
CA ILE A 81 17.59 5.65 0.89
C ILE A 81 17.12 6.14 -0.49
N PRO A 82 16.22 5.41 -1.16
CA PRO A 82 15.64 5.88 -2.43
C PRO A 82 14.93 7.22 -2.24
N SER A 83 14.96 8.05 -3.28
CA SER A 83 14.35 9.37 -3.24
C SER A 83 12.83 9.25 -3.05
N LEU A 84 12.32 9.96 -2.04
CA LEU A 84 10.89 10.07 -1.77
C LEU A 84 10.42 11.48 -2.12
N PRO A 85 9.21 11.64 -2.67
CA PRO A 85 8.67 12.96 -2.92
C PRO A 85 8.56 13.73 -1.60
N ALA A 86 9.06 14.96 -1.61
CA ALA A 86 9.05 15.81 -0.42
C ALA A 86 7.61 16.03 0.06
N GLY A 87 7.42 15.98 1.38
CA GLY A 87 6.14 16.32 1.99
C GLY A 87 5.04 15.25 1.89
N GLN A 88 5.37 13.98 1.66
CA GLN A 88 4.37 12.90 1.83
C GLN A 88 4.36 12.34 3.26
N PHE A 89 5.50 12.41 3.94
CA PHE A 89 5.70 11.86 5.28
C PHE A 89 6.13 12.95 6.25
N ALA A 90 5.84 12.78 7.53
CA ALA A 90 6.35 13.66 8.58
C ALA A 90 7.85 13.43 8.83
N ALA A 91 8.29 12.18 8.69
CA ALA A 91 9.68 11.77 8.74
C ALA A 91 9.87 10.43 8.04
N VAL A 92 11.11 10.13 7.67
CA VAL A 92 11.51 8.82 7.14
C VAL A 92 12.62 8.28 8.04
N ALA A 93 12.43 7.06 8.56
CA ALA A 93 13.38 6.38 9.40
C ALA A 93 13.77 5.02 8.80
N VAL A 94 15.02 4.63 8.98
CA VAL A 94 15.53 3.34 8.55
C VAL A 94 15.63 2.40 9.74
N LEU A 95 15.05 1.21 9.61
CA LEU A 95 15.06 0.18 10.64
C LEU A 95 16.00 -0.95 10.19
N PRO A 96 17.18 -1.10 10.84
CA PRO A 96 18.15 -2.10 10.44
C PRO A 96 17.63 -3.52 10.69
N HIS A 97 18.06 -4.46 9.84
CA HIS A 97 17.76 -5.87 10.03
C HIS A 97 18.52 -6.44 11.24
N VAL A 98 17.82 -7.16 12.11
CA VAL A 98 18.39 -7.87 13.27
C VAL A 98 18.39 -9.36 12.94
N ARG A 99 19.56 -9.91 12.60
CA ARG A 99 19.68 -11.28 12.04
C ARG A 99 19.10 -12.36 12.95
N ARG A 100 19.30 -12.24 14.26
CA ARG A 100 18.80 -13.21 15.26
C ARG A 100 17.27 -13.33 15.30
N TRP A 101 16.56 -12.31 14.82
CA TRP A 101 15.09 -12.28 14.80
C TRP A 101 14.48 -12.98 13.60
N PHE A 102 15.29 -13.45 12.64
CA PHE A 102 14.78 -14.11 11.43
C PHE A 102 14.22 -15.51 11.70
N ALA A 103 14.68 -16.20 12.75
CA ALA A 103 14.40 -17.61 12.98
C ALA A 103 13.22 -17.89 13.94
N GLY A 104 12.50 -16.87 14.42
CA GLY A 104 11.44 -17.06 15.40
C GLY A 104 10.61 -15.82 15.71
N ASP A 105 9.74 -15.92 16.72
CA ASP A 105 8.93 -14.79 17.18
C ASP A 105 9.77 -13.79 17.97
N ALA A 106 10.19 -12.73 17.29
CA ALA A 106 11.02 -11.68 17.86
C ALA A 106 10.26 -10.66 18.72
N ARG A 107 8.93 -10.75 18.86
CA ARG A 107 8.13 -9.69 19.48
C ARG A 107 8.49 -9.45 20.95
N ALA A 108 8.71 -10.51 21.72
CA ALA A 108 9.06 -10.39 23.14
C ALA A 108 10.44 -9.74 23.33
N GLU A 109 11.43 -10.15 22.53
CA GLU A 109 12.77 -9.55 22.58
C GLU A 109 12.73 -8.09 22.09
N ALA A 110 12.00 -7.81 21.01
CA ALA A 110 11.83 -6.47 20.47
C ALA A 110 11.18 -5.52 21.48
N ALA A 111 10.14 -5.97 22.21
CA ALA A 111 9.48 -5.21 23.28
C ALA A 111 10.43 -4.85 24.44
N ALA A 112 11.47 -5.66 24.68
CA ALA A 112 12.43 -5.40 25.74
C ALA A 112 13.58 -4.46 25.33
N VAL A 113 13.75 -4.15 24.04
CA VAL A 113 14.91 -3.41 23.52
C VAL A 113 15.10 -2.06 24.21
N LEU A 114 14.01 -1.30 24.38
CA LEU A 114 14.06 0.03 24.99
C LEU A 114 14.15 0.01 26.53
N ALA A 115 14.03 -1.18 27.15
CA ALA A 115 14.16 -1.33 28.60
C ALA A 115 15.64 -1.44 29.05
N TYR A 116 16.56 -1.71 28.12
CA TYR A 116 17.98 -1.86 28.44
C TYR A 116 18.79 -0.64 27.95
N PRO A 117 19.82 -0.23 28.71
CA PRO A 117 20.77 0.76 28.23
C PRO A 117 21.57 0.22 27.03
N PRO A 118 21.95 1.06 26.06
CA PRO A 118 22.53 0.63 24.79
C PRO A 118 23.85 -0.14 24.93
N GLU A 119 24.60 0.09 26.01
CA GLU A 119 25.86 -0.60 26.32
C GLU A 119 25.65 -2.09 26.60
N ARG A 120 24.46 -2.46 27.13
CA ARG A 120 24.09 -3.85 27.43
C ARG A 120 23.46 -4.57 26.24
N LEU A 121 23.15 -3.84 25.15
CA LEU A 121 22.57 -4.42 23.96
C LEU A 121 23.66 -4.97 23.01
N PRO A 122 23.42 -6.13 22.38
CA PRO A 122 24.20 -6.58 21.23
C PRO A 122 24.27 -5.52 20.13
N ALA A 123 25.35 -5.51 19.33
CA ALA A 123 25.61 -4.43 18.37
C ALA A 123 24.51 -4.27 17.31
N ASP A 124 23.92 -5.36 16.84
CA ASP A 124 22.78 -5.40 15.92
C ASP A 124 21.52 -4.80 16.55
N VAL A 125 21.23 -5.18 17.80
CA VAL A 125 20.09 -4.67 18.56
C VAL A 125 20.27 -3.20 18.95
N ARG A 126 21.50 -2.75 19.24
CA ARG A 126 21.81 -1.34 19.52
C ARG A 126 21.51 -0.45 18.32
N ALA A 127 21.80 -0.94 17.10
CA ALA A 127 21.44 -0.24 15.86
C ALA A 127 19.92 -0.07 15.75
N TYR A 128 19.18 -1.12 16.07
CA TYR A 128 17.72 -1.14 16.08
C TYR A 128 17.18 -0.17 17.13
N ALA A 129 17.69 -0.19 18.37
CA ALA A 129 17.32 0.74 19.44
C ALA A 129 17.52 2.21 19.03
N ALA A 130 18.65 2.53 18.39
CA ALA A 130 18.91 3.88 17.89
C ALA A 130 17.93 4.31 16.78
N ALA A 131 17.42 3.37 15.98
CA ALA A 131 16.36 3.65 15.01
C ALA A 131 15.00 3.86 15.70
N LEU A 132 14.68 3.06 16.72
CA LEU A 132 13.47 3.25 17.53
C LEU A 132 13.44 4.64 18.17
N HIS A 133 14.55 5.11 18.75
CA HIS A 133 14.62 6.46 19.31
C HIS A 133 14.34 7.55 18.27
N ARG A 134 14.84 7.40 17.04
CA ARG A 134 14.53 8.35 15.95
C ARG A 134 13.05 8.34 15.58
N ILE A 135 12.43 7.17 15.54
CA ILE A 135 10.98 7.03 15.28
C ILE A 135 10.19 7.71 16.41
N VAL A 136 10.53 7.45 17.67
CA VAL A 136 9.88 8.08 18.83
C VAL A 136 10.04 9.61 18.78
N SER A 137 11.24 10.12 18.51
CA SER A 137 11.47 11.57 18.36
C SER A 137 10.64 12.17 17.23
N ALA A 138 10.49 11.47 16.11
CA ALA A 138 9.64 11.93 15.01
C ALA A 138 8.14 11.93 15.38
N LEU A 139 7.66 10.90 16.08
CA LEU A 139 6.27 10.82 16.53
C LEU A 139 5.93 11.91 17.57
N VAL A 140 6.84 12.17 18.49
CA VAL A 140 6.69 13.23 19.50
C VAL A 140 6.79 14.61 18.85
N GLY A 141 7.80 14.83 18.01
CA GLY A 141 8.04 16.12 17.36
C GLY A 141 6.98 16.52 16.33
N SER A 142 6.32 15.53 15.70
CA SER A 142 5.20 15.78 14.76
C SER A 142 3.86 16.06 15.44
N GLY A 143 3.78 15.90 16.77
CA GLY A 143 2.54 16.10 17.50
C GLY A 143 1.48 15.02 17.23
N GLN A 144 1.85 13.87 16.66
CA GLN A 144 0.88 12.85 16.27
C GLN A 144 0.21 12.17 17.47
N LEU A 145 0.96 11.94 18.55
CA LEU A 145 0.49 11.19 19.71
C LEU A 145 -0.41 12.01 20.64
N GLN A 146 -0.46 13.32 20.46
CA GLN A 146 -1.34 14.25 21.17
C GLN A 146 -2.72 14.33 20.51
N ARG A 147 -2.88 13.80 19.30
CA ARG A 147 -4.15 13.77 18.57
C ARG A 147 -5.00 12.60 19.04
N ALA A 148 -6.32 12.79 19.01
CA ALA A 148 -7.27 11.74 19.37
C ALA A 148 -7.27 10.58 18.36
N VAL A 149 -7.09 10.88 17.07
CA VAL A 149 -7.18 9.92 15.96
C VAL A 149 -5.85 9.91 15.19
N PRO A 150 -5.35 8.72 14.76
CA PRO A 150 -4.18 8.63 13.89
C PRO A 150 -4.41 9.27 12.52
N PRO A 151 -3.34 9.57 11.77
CA PRO A 151 -3.43 10.00 10.38
C PRO A 151 -4.20 9.00 9.52
N LEU A 152 -5.14 9.50 8.73
CA LEU A 152 -5.80 8.71 7.71
C LEU A 152 -4.80 8.45 6.57
N VAL A 153 -4.53 7.19 6.32
CA VAL A 153 -3.75 6.70 5.19
C VAL A 153 -4.73 6.06 4.20
N SER A 154 -4.90 6.67 3.04
CA SER A 154 -5.91 6.26 2.08
C SER A 154 -5.44 6.55 0.67
N ARG A 155 -5.76 5.64 -0.24
CA ARG A 155 -5.97 6.03 -1.63
C ARG A 155 -7.46 6.35 -1.76
N PRO A 156 -7.87 7.58 -2.08
CA PRO A 156 -9.25 7.80 -2.48
C PRO A 156 -9.50 6.86 -3.68
N VAL A 157 -10.49 5.98 -3.54
CA VAL A 157 -11.08 5.34 -4.72
C VAL A 157 -11.55 6.50 -5.58
N THR A 158 -10.97 6.64 -6.78
CA THR A 158 -11.39 7.60 -7.79
C THR A 158 -12.79 7.23 -8.29
N THR A 159 -13.81 7.38 -7.45
CA THR A 159 -15.19 7.53 -7.91
C THR A 159 -15.44 8.95 -8.45
N ALA A 160 -14.50 9.88 -8.26
CA ALA A 160 -14.61 11.25 -8.77
C ALA A 160 -14.25 11.45 -10.25
N LEU A 161 -13.73 10.43 -10.96
CA LEU A 161 -13.41 10.56 -12.40
C LEU A 161 -14.51 10.09 -13.36
N TRP A 162 -15.64 9.58 -12.85
CA TRP A 162 -16.76 9.13 -13.69
C TRP A 162 -17.95 10.09 -13.73
N ARG A 163 -17.81 11.31 -13.19
CA ARG A 163 -18.90 12.31 -13.19
C ARG A 163 -18.94 13.22 -14.43
N GLY A 164 -18.35 12.79 -15.54
CA GLY A 164 -18.25 13.60 -16.76
C GLY A 164 -18.16 12.86 -18.09
N LEU A 165 -18.23 11.53 -18.12
CA LEU A 165 -18.43 10.83 -19.40
C LEU A 165 -19.94 10.73 -19.66
N PRO A 166 -20.45 11.27 -20.78
CA PRO A 166 -21.86 11.11 -21.12
C PRO A 166 -22.15 9.61 -21.18
N ALA A 167 -23.20 9.19 -20.49
CA ALA A 167 -23.75 7.86 -20.65
C ALA A 167 -23.99 7.65 -22.15
N ALA A 168 -23.39 6.61 -22.73
CA ALA A 168 -23.79 6.13 -24.04
C ALA A 168 -25.30 5.87 -23.93
N GLY A 169 -26.09 6.73 -24.59
CA GLY A 169 -27.53 6.65 -24.53
C GLY A 169 -28.01 5.26 -24.97
N PRO A 170 -29.17 4.81 -24.50
CA PRO A 170 -29.74 3.56 -24.97
C PRO A 170 -29.87 3.63 -26.50
N LEU A 171 -29.23 2.68 -27.19
CA LEU A 171 -29.47 2.38 -28.59
C LEU A 171 -30.95 2.03 -28.72
N VAL A 172 -31.74 3.01 -29.17
CA VAL A 172 -33.11 2.81 -29.60
C VAL A 172 -33.05 1.82 -30.78
N PRO A 173 -33.73 0.65 -30.70
CA PRO A 173 -33.86 -0.21 -31.86
C PRO A 173 -34.64 0.54 -32.93
N GLN A 174 -34.00 0.80 -34.08
CA GLN A 174 -34.71 1.35 -35.23
C GLN A 174 -35.78 0.33 -35.69
N PRO A 175 -37.04 0.76 -35.89
CA PRO A 175 -38.03 -0.08 -36.52
C PRO A 175 -37.68 -0.29 -38.00
N THR A 176 -37.56 -1.57 -38.37
CA THR A 176 -37.44 -2.06 -39.74
C THR A 176 -38.62 -1.56 -40.57
N ARG A 177 -38.34 -0.77 -41.61
CA ARG A 177 -39.31 -0.52 -42.68
C ARG A 177 -39.29 -1.68 -43.66
N PRO A 178 -40.43 -2.30 -44.00
CA PRO A 178 -40.51 -3.16 -45.16
C PRO A 178 -40.39 -2.29 -46.42
N ARG A 179 -39.42 -2.60 -47.27
CA ARG A 179 -39.38 -2.07 -48.64
C ARG A 179 -39.91 -3.16 -49.56
N ASP A 180 -41.04 -2.82 -50.18
CA ASP A 180 -41.64 -3.54 -51.29
C ASP A 180 -40.60 -3.86 -52.36
N HIS A 181 -40.61 -5.12 -52.79
CA HIS A 181 -40.03 -5.56 -54.04
C HIS A 181 -40.82 -5.01 -55.22
N PRO A 182 -40.11 -4.64 -56.29
CA PRO A 182 -40.53 -5.10 -57.61
C PRO A 182 -39.53 -6.10 -58.19
N VAL A 183 -40.11 -7.21 -58.66
CA VAL A 183 -39.57 -8.24 -59.55
C VAL A 183 -39.08 -7.62 -60.86
N GLU A 184 -37.96 -8.15 -61.40
CA GLU A 184 -37.84 -8.59 -62.81
C GLU A 184 -36.50 -9.34 -63.04
N PRO A 185 -36.39 -10.19 -64.08
CA PRO A 185 -35.90 -11.57 -63.94
C PRO A 185 -34.67 -11.89 -64.81
N ASP A 186 -34.23 -13.15 -64.68
CA ASP A 186 -33.41 -13.93 -65.63
C ASP A 186 -32.00 -13.39 -65.93
N ASP A 187 -30.96 -14.18 -66.18
CA ASP A 187 -30.91 -15.49 -66.81
C ASP A 187 -29.60 -16.20 -66.41
N ASP A 188 -29.67 -17.52 -66.46
CA ASP A 188 -28.62 -18.45 -66.87
C ASP A 188 -27.34 -18.71 -66.05
N ALA A 189 -27.30 -20.00 -65.69
CA ALA A 189 -26.27 -20.97 -66.05
C ALA A 189 -24.92 -20.95 -65.32
N LEU A 190 -24.73 -22.03 -64.53
CA LEU A 190 -23.67 -23.07 -64.66
C LEU A 190 -23.52 -23.72 -63.28
N GLU A 191 -24.20 -24.84 -63.03
CA GLU A 191 -23.65 -26.19 -63.14
C GLU A 191 -22.33 -26.41 -62.36
N GLY A 192 -22.40 -27.29 -61.37
CA GLY A 192 -21.24 -27.72 -60.58
C GLY A 192 -21.65 -28.67 -59.45
N GLU A 193 -22.10 -29.86 -59.81
CA GLU A 193 -22.37 -31.00 -58.93
C GLU A 193 -21.05 -31.68 -58.44
N PRO A 194 -21.07 -32.73 -57.59
CA PRO A 194 -20.40 -32.78 -56.30
C PRO A 194 -19.11 -33.63 -56.30
N VAL A 195 -18.33 -33.56 -55.21
CA VAL A 195 -17.37 -34.61 -54.86
C VAL A 195 -17.44 -34.96 -53.37
N ALA A 196 -17.72 -36.23 -53.13
CA ALA A 196 -17.70 -36.90 -51.84
C ALA A 196 -16.30 -36.99 -51.24
N ALA A 197 -16.21 -36.95 -49.91
CA ALA A 197 -15.08 -37.47 -49.17
C ALA A 197 -15.62 -38.32 -48.01
N GLY A 198 -15.43 -39.63 -48.13
CA GLY A 198 -15.77 -40.60 -47.11
C GLY A 198 -14.91 -40.46 -45.87
N ALA A 199 -15.49 -40.88 -44.75
CA ALA A 199 -14.78 -41.19 -43.52
C ALA A 199 -15.20 -42.59 -43.08
N THR A 200 -14.21 -43.30 -42.53
CA THR A 200 -14.16 -44.67 -41.96
C THR A 200 -14.04 -45.82 -42.96
#